data_AF-A0A544UFC1-F1
#
_entry.id   AF-A0A544UFC1-F1
#
_cell.length_a   1.000
_cell.length_b   1.000
_cell.length_c   1.000
_cell.angle_alpha   90.00
_cell.angle_beta   90.00
_cell.angle_gamma   90.00
#
_symmetry.space_group_name_H-M   'P 1'
#
loop_
_entity.id
_entity.type
_entity.pdbx_description
1 polymer ?
#
loop_
_entity_poly.entity_id
_entity_poly.type
_entity_poly.pdbx_seq_one_letter_code
_entity_poly.pdbx_strand_id
1 'polypeptide(L)'
;MAVIKTNDAQTAMLARLMRSEAEGEGNLGMLMVSNVGVNRVRADCLDFTDVRTIEQMVFQRPGGFEATQKGYFYQRARDQDLRLAKRVIQGERFHPATRFLWFFRPGGDCPAQWYGQWNTGRFKAHCFFSPTEENCPQI
;
A
#
# COMPACT_ATOMS: atom_id res chain seq x y z
N MET A 1 1.15 14.29 -13.10
CA MET A 1 1.81 13.16 -13.79
C MET A 1 1.76 11.95 -12.86
N ALA A 2 1.64 10.73 -13.40
CA ALA A 2 1.69 9.53 -12.57
C ALA A 2 3.07 9.40 -11.89
N VAL A 3 3.09 9.01 -10.62
CA VAL A 3 4.33 8.88 -9.82
C VAL A 3 5.02 7.52 -10.04
N ILE A 4 4.34 6.58 -10.70
CA ILE A 4 4.86 5.28 -11.13
C ILE A 4 4.38 4.95 -12.54
N LYS A 5 5.14 4.12 -13.25
CA LYS A 5 4.71 3.56 -14.54
C LYS A 5 3.69 2.44 -14.28
N THR A 6 2.54 2.49 -14.96
CA THR A 6 1.48 1.48 -14.86
C THR A 6 0.74 1.34 -16.18
N ASN A 7 0.01 0.23 -16.35
CA ASN A 7 -0.97 0.02 -17.42
C ASN A 7 -2.37 -0.28 -16.83
N ASP A 8 -3.37 -0.48 -17.68
CA ASP A 8 -4.75 -0.72 -17.23
C ASP A 8 -4.89 -2.02 -16.41
N ALA A 9 -4.17 -3.08 -16.77
CA ALA A 9 -4.19 -4.34 -16.04
C ALA A 9 -3.61 -4.20 -14.63
N GLN A 10 -2.51 -3.46 -14.49
CA GLN A 10 -1.88 -3.14 -13.20
C GLN A 10 -2.74 -2.20 -12.37
N THR A 11 -3.40 -1.23 -13.01
CA THR A 11 -4.38 -0.35 -12.33
C THR A 11 -5.57 -1.16 -11.79
N ALA A 12 -6.07 -2.12 -12.57
CA ALA A 12 -7.11 -3.05 -12.12
C ALA A 12 -6.61 -4.01 -11.04
N MET A 13 -5.35 -4.40 -11.05
CA MET A 13 -4.72 -5.19 -9.99
C MET A 13 -4.66 -4.41 -8.67
N LEU A 14 -4.21 -3.16 -8.71
CA LEU A 14 -4.18 -2.28 -7.54
C LEU A 14 -5.60 -2.03 -6.99
N ALA A 15 -6.57 -1.79 -7.87
CA ALA A 15 -7.98 -1.60 -7.49
C ALA A 15 -8.56 -2.84 -6.77
N ARG A 16 -8.24 -4.05 -7.25
CA ARG A 16 -8.66 -5.31 -6.59
C ARG A 16 -7.96 -5.49 -5.24
N LEU A 17 -6.68 -5.13 -5.16
CA LEU A 17 -5.91 -5.18 -3.92
C LEU A 17 -6.53 -4.29 -2.84
N MET A 18 -6.73 -2.99 -3.13
CA MET A 18 -7.27 -2.05 -2.13
C MET A 18 -8.64 -2.46 -1.60
N ARG A 19 -9.50 -3.01 -2.47
CA ARG A 19 -10.81 -3.54 -2.06
C ARG A 19 -10.64 -4.72 -1.12
N SER A 20 -9.80 -5.67 -1.51
CA SER A 20 -9.62 -6.92 -0.76
C SER A 20 -9.00 -6.69 0.62
N GLU A 21 -8.14 -5.70 0.75
CA GLU A 21 -7.45 -5.37 2.01
C GLU A 21 -8.25 -4.42 2.90
N ALA A 22 -9.05 -3.52 2.33
CA ALA A 22 -9.58 -2.37 3.08
C ALA A 22 -11.00 -1.92 2.71
N GLU A 23 -11.81 -2.75 2.06
CA GLU A 23 -13.21 -2.38 1.76
C GLU A 23 -14.02 -2.05 3.02
N GLY A 24 -13.91 -2.85 4.09
CA GLY A 24 -14.57 -2.56 5.38
C GLY A 24 -14.04 -1.30 6.08
N GLU A 25 -12.87 -0.82 5.65
CA GLU A 25 -12.23 0.38 6.17
C GLU A 25 -12.71 1.65 5.43
N GLY A 26 -13.46 1.48 4.33
CA GLY A 26 -14.00 2.55 3.49
C GLY A 26 -12.97 3.15 2.52
N ASN A 27 -13.41 4.10 1.70
CA ASN A 27 -12.59 4.69 0.63
C ASN A 27 -11.22 5.20 1.13
N LEU A 28 -11.17 5.80 2.32
CA LEU A 28 -9.91 6.29 2.89
C LEU A 28 -8.95 5.13 3.19
N GLY A 29 -9.43 4.03 3.81
CA GLY A 29 -8.62 2.84 4.05
C GLY A 29 -8.07 2.24 2.76
N MET A 30 -8.93 2.14 1.73
CA MET A 30 -8.54 1.67 0.40
C MET A 30 -7.43 2.52 -0.22
N LEU A 31 -7.55 3.85 -0.14
CA LEU A 31 -6.53 4.78 -0.62
C LEU A 31 -5.21 4.60 0.13
N MET A 32 -5.25 4.39 1.45
CA MET A 32 -4.04 4.17 2.25
C MET A 32 -3.32 2.87 1.87
N VAL A 33 -4.03 1.75 1.71
CA VAL A 33 -3.41 0.50 1.22
C VAL A 33 -2.71 0.71 -0.12
N SER A 34 -3.34 1.48 -1.02
CA SER A 34 -2.71 1.79 -2.30
C SER A 34 -1.51 2.72 -2.18
N ASN A 35 -1.49 3.66 -1.21
CA ASN A 35 -0.32 4.49 -0.96
C ASN A 35 0.88 3.64 -0.54
N VAL A 36 0.67 2.60 0.28
CA VAL A 36 1.74 1.62 0.59
C VAL A 36 2.28 1.03 -0.69
N GLY A 37 1.39 0.49 -1.52
CA GLY A 37 1.80 -0.20 -2.73
C GLY A 37 2.57 0.71 -3.68
N VAL A 38 2.08 1.93 -3.89
CA VAL A 38 2.78 2.91 -4.75
C VAL A 38 4.09 3.36 -4.12
N ASN A 39 4.16 3.58 -2.80
CA ASN A 39 5.40 3.91 -2.11
C ASN A 39 6.42 2.76 -2.23
N ARG A 40 6.00 1.49 -2.11
CA ARG A 40 6.88 0.32 -2.30
C ARG A 40 7.43 0.22 -3.71
N VAL A 41 6.63 0.57 -4.72
CA VAL A 41 7.08 0.60 -6.13
C VAL A 41 8.04 1.76 -6.40
N ARG A 42 7.87 2.89 -5.70
CA ARG A 42 8.74 4.07 -5.80
C ARG A 42 10.01 3.95 -4.95
N ALA A 43 9.93 3.20 -3.86
CA ALA A 43 11.02 3.00 -2.94
C ALA A 43 12.13 2.21 -3.63
N ASP A 44 13.35 2.69 -3.48
CA ASP A 44 14.58 1.97 -3.84
C ASP A 44 15.47 1.88 -2.60
N CYS A 45 14.92 1.27 -1.55
CA CYS A 45 15.52 1.25 -0.22
C CYS A 45 15.00 0.09 0.61
N LEU A 46 15.78 -0.29 1.62
CA LEU A 46 15.41 -1.29 2.63
C LEU A 46 14.91 -2.59 1.97
N ASP A 47 13.72 -3.05 2.32
CA ASP A 47 13.14 -4.30 1.81
C ASP A 47 12.58 -4.20 0.38
N PHE A 48 12.62 -3.02 -0.26
CA PHE A 48 11.89 -2.74 -1.52
C PHE A 48 12.81 -2.36 -2.70
N THR A 49 14.08 -2.76 -2.68
CA THR A 49 15.03 -2.52 -3.79
C THR A 49 14.68 -3.29 -5.07
N ASP A 50 13.90 -4.37 -5.00
CA ASP A 50 13.54 -5.18 -6.17
C ASP A 50 12.06 -5.07 -6.58
N VAL A 51 11.32 -4.14 -5.96
CA VAL A 51 9.89 -3.93 -6.22
C VAL A 51 9.72 -2.74 -7.16
N ARG A 52 9.53 -2.99 -8.46
CA ARG A 52 9.50 -1.95 -9.50
C ARG A 52 8.19 -1.86 -10.29
N THR A 53 7.29 -2.79 -10.04
CA THR A 53 5.98 -2.83 -10.69
C THR A 53 4.89 -3.13 -9.66
N ILE A 54 3.65 -2.72 -9.95
CA ILE A 54 2.49 -3.05 -9.11
C ILE A 54 2.35 -4.58 -8.95
N GLU A 55 2.65 -5.35 -10.00
CA GLU A 55 2.58 -6.80 -9.95
C GLU A 55 3.61 -7.41 -8.98
N GLN A 56 4.87 -6.98 -9.06
CA GLN A 56 5.89 -7.39 -8.09
C GLN A 56 5.49 -7.00 -6.67
N MET A 57 4.97 -5.78 -6.48
CA MET A 57 4.52 -5.31 -5.16
C MET A 57 3.35 -6.12 -4.61
N VAL A 58 2.39 -6.49 -5.44
CA VAL A 58 1.22 -7.28 -5.04
C VAL A 58 1.63 -8.70 -4.65
N PHE A 59 2.51 -9.32 -5.45
CA PHE A 59 2.87 -10.75 -5.30
C PHE A 59 4.21 -10.99 -4.58
N GLN A 60 4.85 -9.95 -4.03
CA GLN A 60 6.13 -10.11 -3.32
C GLN A 60 6.03 -11.12 -2.17
N ARG A 61 7.08 -11.91 -1.98
CA ARG A 61 7.22 -12.82 -0.84
C ARG A 61 8.67 -12.80 -0.36
N PRO A 62 8.94 -12.57 0.94
CA PRO A 62 8.00 -12.25 2.03
C PRO A 62 7.44 -10.80 1.96
N GLY A 63 6.49 -10.47 2.84
CA GLY A 63 5.98 -9.10 3.00
C GLY A 63 4.89 -8.64 2.02
N GLY A 64 4.38 -9.55 1.18
CA GLY A 64 3.26 -9.28 0.28
C GLY A 64 1.91 -9.28 0.96
N PHE A 65 0.85 -9.15 0.15
CA PHE A 65 -0.51 -8.95 0.61
C PHE A 65 -1.26 -10.28 0.77
N GLU A 66 -1.98 -10.43 1.89
CA GLU A 66 -2.79 -11.62 2.17
C GLU A 66 -3.94 -11.75 1.16
N ALA A 67 -4.44 -10.64 0.62
CA ALA A 67 -5.47 -10.62 -0.42
C ALA A 67 -5.18 -11.56 -1.59
N THR A 68 -3.92 -11.73 -2.00
CA THR A 68 -3.53 -12.61 -3.12
C THR A 68 -3.89 -14.08 -2.90
N GLN A 69 -4.11 -14.48 -1.65
CA GLN A 69 -4.49 -15.86 -1.29
C GLN A 69 -6.01 -16.06 -1.25
N LYS A 70 -6.80 -14.99 -1.41
CA LYS A 70 -8.26 -15.01 -1.28
C LYS A 70 -8.89 -14.88 -2.66
N GLY A 71 -9.89 -15.74 -2.96
CA GLY A 71 -10.63 -15.69 -4.22
C GLY A 71 -11.25 -14.31 -4.53
N TYR A 72 -11.58 -13.54 -3.49
CA TYR A 72 -12.12 -12.19 -3.59
C TYR A 72 -11.21 -11.21 -4.37
N PHE A 73 -9.89 -11.39 -4.28
CA PHE A 73 -8.92 -10.58 -5.01
C PHE A 73 -9.01 -10.76 -6.53
N TYR A 74 -9.42 -11.94 -7.00
CA TYR A 74 -9.46 -12.24 -8.43
C TYR A 74 -10.76 -11.78 -9.11
N GLN A 75 -11.77 -11.36 -8.34
CA GLN A 75 -13.00 -10.79 -8.90
C GLN A 75 -12.72 -9.45 -9.62
N ARG A 76 -13.51 -9.15 -10.65
CA ARG A 76 -13.39 -7.94 -11.47
C ARG A 76 -13.29 -6.66 -10.62
N ALA A 77 -12.41 -5.74 -11.03
CA ALA A 77 -12.31 -4.42 -10.42
C ALA A 77 -13.58 -3.59 -10.71
N ARG A 78 -14.09 -2.87 -9.70
CA ARG A 78 -15.23 -1.96 -9.89
C ARG A 78 -14.73 -0.59 -10.37
N ASP A 79 -15.58 0.15 -11.07
CA ASP A 79 -15.22 1.48 -11.58
C ASP A 79 -14.86 2.45 -10.45
N GLN A 80 -15.51 2.34 -9.28
CA GLN A 80 -15.15 3.14 -8.12
C GLN A 80 -13.73 2.84 -7.60
N ASP A 81 -13.34 1.57 -7.57
CA ASP A 81 -12.03 1.14 -7.06
C ASP A 81 -10.94 1.56 -8.06
N LEU A 82 -11.24 1.48 -9.37
CA LEU A 82 -10.35 1.99 -10.42
C LEU A 82 -10.13 3.49 -10.31
N ARG A 83 -11.17 4.28 -9.98
CA ARG A 83 -11.01 5.72 -9.73
C ARG A 83 -10.10 5.98 -8.54
N LEU A 84 -10.26 5.25 -7.43
CA LEU A 84 -9.39 5.39 -6.26
C LEU A 84 -7.94 4.99 -6.56
N ALA A 85 -7.71 3.89 -7.28
CA ALA A 85 -6.37 3.46 -7.67
C ALA A 85 -5.66 4.51 -8.54
N LYS A 86 -6.38 5.12 -9.50
CA LYS A 86 -5.84 6.19 -10.36
C LYS A 86 -5.38 7.41 -9.57
N ARG A 87 -6.13 7.83 -8.54
CA ARG A 87 -5.76 8.95 -7.66
C ARG A 87 -4.41 8.72 -6.97
N VAL A 88 -4.20 7.52 -6.45
CA VAL A 88 -2.96 7.17 -5.77
C VAL A 88 -1.78 7.02 -6.74
N ILE A 89 -2.01 6.44 -7.92
CA ILE A 89 -1.02 6.40 -9.01
C ILE A 89 -0.62 7.81 -9.46
N GLN A 90 -1.54 8.79 -9.38
CA GLN A 90 -1.27 10.20 -9.66
C GLN A 90 -0.52 10.92 -8.53
N GLY A 91 -0.26 10.25 -7.41
CA GLY A 91 0.53 10.77 -6.30
C GLY A 91 -0.28 11.41 -5.19
N GLU A 92 -1.60 11.22 -5.14
CA GLU A 92 -2.39 11.67 -3.99
C GLU A 92 -1.94 10.93 -2.72
N ARG A 93 -1.58 11.69 -1.68
CA ARG A 93 -1.14 11.16 -0.39
C ARG A 93 -2.21 11.43 0.67
N PHE A 94 -2.39 10.47 1.57
CA PHE A 94 -3.38 10.53 2.63
C PHE A 94 -2.67 10.29 3.96
N HIS A 95 -2.98 11.06 4.98
CA HIS A 95 -2.40 10.88 6.32
C HIS A 95 -3.17 9.79 7.09
N PRO A 96 -2.50 8.95 7.92
CA PRO A 96 -1.07 8.89 8.29
C PRO A 96 -0.16 8.21 7.24
N ALA A 97 -0.76 7.84 6.13
CA ALA A 97 -0.24 7.01 5.06
C ALA A 97 0.65 7.76 4.03
N THR A 98 1.49 8.70 4.47
CA THR A 98 2.25 9.56 3.55
C THR A 98 3.55 8.91 3.06
N ARG A 99 4.31 8.27 3.95
CA ARG A 99 5.65 7.68 3.66
C ARG A 99 5.80 6.21 4.08
N PHE A 100 4.79 5.65 4.71
CA PHE A 100 4.82 4.30 5.25
C PHE A 100 4.97 3.23 4.16
N LEU A 101 5.72 2.19 4.50
CA LEU A 101 5.92 1.01 3.65
C LEU A 101 5.42 -0.27 4.33
N TRP A 102 5.18 -0.24 5.64
CA TRP A 102 4.71 -1.38 6.42
C TRP A 102 3.44 -1.03 7.21
N PHE A 103 2.56 -2.02 7.32
CA PHE A 103 1.38 -1.95 8.16
C PHE A 103 1.01 -3.34 8.66
N PHE A 104 0.36 -3.40 9.83
CA PHE A 104 -0.24 -4.62 10.34
C PHE A 104 -1.36 -4.30 11.33
N ARG A 105 -2.18 -5.31 11.64
CA ARG A 105 -3.22 -5.24 12.68
C ARG A 105 -2.69 -5.86 13.99
N PRO A 106 -2.37 -5.08 15.03
CA PRO A 106 -1.98 -5.63 16.32
C PRO A 106 -3.17 -6.22 17.07
N GLY A 107 -2.89 -7.07 18.07
CA GLY A 107 -3.90 -7.51 19.04
C GLY A 107 -4.24 -6.45 20.10
N GLY A 108 -3.45 -5.38 20.21
CA GLY A 108 -3.59 -4.32 21.23
C GLY A 108 -3.13 -2.96 20.71
N ASP A 109 -2.41 -2.20 21.55
CA ASP A 109 -1.86 -0.91 21.14
C ASP A 109 -0.77 -1.07 20.08
N CYS A 110 -0.64 -0.03 19.24
CA CYS A 110 0.41 -0.01 18.23
C CYS A 110 1.78 0.10 18.93
N PRO A 111 2.76 -0.78 18.63
CA PRO A 111 4.09 -0.62 19.17
C PRO A 111 4.73 0.68 18.66
N ALA A 112 5.70 1.21 19.40
CA ALA A 112 6.46 2.38 18.98
C ALA A 112 7.28 2.11 17.71
N GLN A 113 7.76 0.87 17.55
CA GLN A 113 8.53 0.44 16.41
C GLN A 113 8.15 -0.97 15.93
N TRP A 114 8.33 -1.22 14.64
CA TRP A 114 8.22 -2.54 14.03
C TRP A 114 9.23 -2.66 12.88
N TYR A 115 9.97 -3.77 12.80
CA TYR A 115 11.12 -3.92 11.87
C TYR A 115 12.11 -2.74 11.90
N GLY A 116 12.34 -2.15 13.08
CA GLY A 116 13.22 -0.99 13.25
C GLY A 116 12.66 0.33 12.69
N GLN A 117 11.40 0.37 12.26
CA GLN A 117 10.75 1.55 11.70
C GLN A 117 9.80 2.18 12.72
N TRP A 118 9.70 3.52 12.71
CA TRP A 118 8.86 4.25 13.65
C TRP A 118 7.38 4.21 13.27
N ASN A 119 6.53 4.05 14.27
CA ASN A 119 5.10 4.18 14.13
C ASN A 119 4.73 5.62 13.76
N THR A 120 4.01 5.79 12.66
CA THR A 120 3.57 7.09 12.14
C THR A 120 2.07 7.31 12.29
N GLY A 121 1.37 6.38 12.95
CA GLY A 121 -0.02 6.53 13.32
C GLY A 121 -0.82 5.24 13.15
N ARG A 122 -2.08 5.34 13.54
CA ARG A 122 -3.08 4.28 13.45
C ARG A 122 -4.26 4.78 12.63
N PHE A 123 -4.76 3.93 11.73
CA PHE A 123 -6.09 4.10 11.15
C PHE A 123 -6.91 2.88 11.48
N LYS A 124 -8.00 3.11 12.23
CA LYS A 124 -8.91 2.05 12.68
C LYS A 124 -8.12 0.89 13.30
N ALA A 125 -8.09 -0.28 12.66
CA ALA A 125 -7.43 -1.47 13.18
C ALA A 125 -5.94 -1.59 12.82
N HIS A 126 -5.40 -0.75 11.93
CA HIS A 126 -4.05 -0.92 11.38
C HIS A 126 -3.08 0.14 11.90
N CYS A 127 -1.88 -0.30 12.26
CA CYS A 127 -0.75 0.55 12.62
C CYS A 127 0.18 0.69 11.41
N PHE A 128 0.76 1.87 11.24
CA PHE A 128 1.59 2.20 10.08
C PHE A 128 3.00 2.59 10.51
N PHE A 129 3.99 2.14 9.74
CA PHE A 129 5.39 2.36 10.04
C PHE A 129 6.12 2.90 8.81
N SER A 130 6.88 3.98 9.03
CA SER A 130 7.59 4.68 7.96
C SER A 130 9.09 4.63 8.17
N PRO A 131 9.85 4.54 7.07
CA PRO A 131 11.29 4.76 7.11
C PRO A 131 11.60 6.23 7.34
N THR A 132 12.81 6.49 7.85
CA THR A 132 13.38 7.84 7.86
C THR A 132 13.58 8.34 6.43
N GLU A 133 13.61 9.66 6.26
CA GLU A 133 13.89 10.27 4.96
C GLU A 133 15.29 9.92 4.46
N GLU A 134 16.24 9.76 5.38
CA GLU A 134 17.60 9.31 5.10
C GLU A 134 17.62 7.90 4.49
N ASN A 135 16.85 6.96 5.04
CA ASN A 135 16.81 5.59 4.54
C ASN A 135 16.09 5.49 3.19
N CYS A 136 15.05 6.31 2.96
CA CYS A 136 14.19 6.22 1.79
C CYS A 136 13.84 7.61 1.23
N PRO A 137 14.77 8.30 0.56
CA PRO A 137 14.58 9.68 0.11
C PRO A 137 13.57 9.83 -1.04
N GLN A 138 13.26 8.75 -1.76
CA GLN A 138 12.43 8.77 -2.97
C GLN A 138 10.92 8.86 -2.71
N ILE A 139 10.47 8.45 -1.52
CA ILE A 139 9.06 8.46 -1.14
C ILE A 139 8.73 9.72 -0.35
#